data_AF-A0AAN8PU28-F1
#
_entry.id   AF-A0AAN8PU28-F1
#
_cell.length_a   1.000
_cell.length_b   1.000
_cell.length_c   1.000
_cell.angle_alpha   90.00
_cell.angle_beta   90.00
_cell.angle_gamma   90.00
#
_symmetry.space_group_name_H-M   'P 1'
#
loop_
_entity.id
_entity.type
_entity.pdbx_description
1 polymer ?
#
loop_
_entity_poly.entity_id
_entity_poly.type
_entity_poly.pdbx_seq_one_letter_code
_entity_poly.pdbx_strand_id
1 'polypeptide(L)'
;MGHTIDYILKVEYLLSPLHRIRALEGAFCNTRGGIGKNVESDLVQEHSVRNQKNLIRHLGSNKSERAITRSTIAAGAVTNIIDQVDESLKLYRPRGKHHKSKSIKDEEIVAKSLRELRPCKIVYLAGNVMVLQTSKRAL
;
A
#
# COMPACT_ATOMS: atom_id res chain seq x y z
N MET A 1 -6.92 -2.62 9.63
CA MET A 1 -8.09 -1.72 9.54
C MET A 1 -7.85 -0.35 10.21
N GLY A 2 -7.12 -0.24 11.33
CA GLY A 2 -6.88 1.06 11.99
C GLY A 2 -5.99 2.05 11.20
N HIS A 3 -5.00 1.56 10.45
CA HIS A 3 -4.04 2.42 9.74
C HIS A 3 -4.66 3.24 8.58
N THR A 4 -5.70 2.71 7.91
CA THR A 4 -6.31 3.36 6.75
C THR A 4 -7.15 4.57 7.13
N ILE A 5 -7.91 4.48 8.24
CA ILE A 5 -8.74 5.59 8.72
C ILE A 5 -7.86 6.73 9.26
N ASP A 6 -6.83 6.38 10.04
CA ASP A 6 -5.86 7.35 10.56
C ASP A 6 -5.15 8.11 9.42
N TYR A 7 -4.76 7.40 8.35
CA TYR A 7 -4.18 8.03 7.16
C TYR A 7 -5.15 9.02 6.48
N ILE A 8 -6.41 8.61 6.26
CA ILE A 8 -7.43 9.48 5.65
C ILE A 8 -7.67 10.71 6.53
N LEU A 9 -7.82 10.53 7.84
CA LEU A 9 -8.04 11.65 8.77
C LEU A 9 -6.86 12.63 8.77
N LYS A 10 -5.63 12.12 8.71
CA LYS A 10 -4.42 12.95 8.65
C LYS A 10 -4.35 13.75 7.37
N VAL A 11 -4.52 13.09 6.22
CA VAL A 11 -4.43 13.72 4.90
C VAL A 11 -5.56 14.74 4.70
N GLU A 12 -6.80 14.41 5.08
CA GLU A 12 -7.95 15.27 4.80
C GLU A 12 -8.12 16.41 5.82
N TYR A 13 -7.83 16.18 7.10
CA TYR A 13 -8.25 17.10 8.17
C TYR A 13 -7.14 17.61 9.09
N LEU A 14 -6.10 16.82 9.37
CA LEU A 14 -5.12 17.16 10.42
C LEU A 14 -3.85 17.83 9.88
N LEU A 15 -3.38 17.44 8.69
CA LEU A 15 -2.11 17.93 8.15
C LEU A 15 -2.27 19.29 7.45
N SER A 16 -1.24 20.14 7.59
CA SER A 16 -1.16 21.38 6.80
C SER A 16 -1.04 21.06 5.31
N PRO A 17 -1.42 21.99 4.39
CA PRO A 17 -1.44 21.71 2.96
C PRO A 17 -0.13 21.15 2.39
N LEU A 18 1.01 21.65 2.87
CA LEU A 18 2.34 21.16 2.48
C LEU A 18 2.57 19.70 2.94
N HIS A 19 2.26 19.40 4.20
CA HIS A 19 2.44 18.06 4.76
C HIS A 19 1.51 17.03 4.12
N ARG A 20 0.28 17.44 3.78
CA ARG A 20 -0.67 16.61 3.03
C ARG A 20 -0.09 16.19 1.69
N ILE A 21 0.41 17.14 0.90
CA ILE A 21 1.00 16.84 -0.42
C ILE A 21 2.16 15.86 -0.26
N ARG A 22 3.06 16.10 0.70
CA ARG A 22 4.17 15.18 0.98
C ARG A 22 3.71 13.77 1.38
N ALA A 23 2.65 13.66 2.17
CA ALA A 23 2.10 12.38 2.59
C ALA A 23 1.43 11.62 1.43
N LEU A 24 0.78 12.32 0.50
CA LEU A 24 0.20 11.73 -0.71
C LEU A 24 1.29 11.28 -1.68
N GLU A 25 2.24 12.16 -1.99
CA GLU A 25 3.38 11.85 -2.88
C GLU A 25 4.25 10.72 -2.32
N GLY A 26 4.42 10.64 -0.99
CA GLY A 26 5.18 9.56 -0.36
C GLY A 26 4.43 8.22 -0.30
N ALA A 27 3.10 8.24 -0.33
CA ALA A 27 2.30 7.01 -0.23
C ALA A 27 2.33 6.17 -1.50
N PHE A 28 2.70 6.75 -2.65
CA PHE A 28 2.77 6.06 -3.92
C PHE A 28 4.14 6.21 -4.56
N CYS A 29 4.58 5.17 -5.25
CA CYS A 29 5.81 5.21 -6.05
C CYS A 29 5.57 4.58 -7.43
N ASN A 30 6.33 5.05 -8.42
CA ASN A 30 6.24 4.55 -9.79
C ASN A 30 7.48 3.73 -10.13
N THR A 31 7.42 2.42 -9.84
CA THR A 31 8.56 1.51 -10.03
C THR A 31 8.77 1.11 -11.49
N ARG A 32 7.74 1.19 -12.33
CA ARG A 32 7.78 0.74 -13.74
C ARG A 32 7.79 1.87 -14.76
N GLY A 33 7.63 3.12 -14.32
CA GLY A 33 7.52 4.30 -15.18
C GLY A 33 6.17 4.39 -15.91
N GLY A 34 5.85 5.61 -16.37
CA GLY A 34 4.64 5.90 -17.14
C GLY A 34 3.44 6.34 -16.30
N ILE A 35 2.49 7.02 -16.96
CA ILE A 35 1.33 7.63 -16.33
C ILE A 35 0.38 6.54 -15.81
N GLY A 36 -0.12 6.71 -14.58
CA GLY A 36 -1.12 5.83 -13.97
C GLY A 36 -0.58 4.48 -13.47
N LYS A 37 0.73 4.24 -13.51
CA LYS A 37 1.38 3.01 -13.00
C LYS A 37 1.92 3.14 -11.58
N ASN A 38 1.33 4.04 -10.80
CA ASN A 38 1.70 4.25 -9.41
C ASN A 38 1.25 3.05 -8.57
N VAL A 39 2.12 2.61 -7.67
CA VAL A 39 1.88 1.51 -6.74
C VAL A 39 2.02 2.07 -5.33
N GLU A 40 1.26 1.55 -4.38
CA GLU A 40 1.41 1.91 -2.97
C GLU A 40 2.85 1.59 -2.51
N SER A 41 3.52 2.59 -1.92
CA SER A 41 4.91 2.46 -1.46
C SER A 41 5.07 1.34 -0.43
N ASP A 42 4.08 1.17 0.46
CA ASP A 42 4.06 0.09 1.46
C ASP A 42 4.03 -1.29 0.79
N LEU A 43 3.22 -1.47 -0.25
CA LEU A 43 3.16 -2.72 -1.01
C LEU A 43 4.49 -3.04 -1.69
N VAL A 44 5.16 -2.03 -2.26
CA VAL A 44 6.49 -2.20 -2.87
C VAL A 44 7.52 -2.60 -1.81
N GLN A 45 7.47 -1.98 -0.63
CA GLN A 45 8.35 -2.33 0.48
C GLN A 45 8.06 -3.74 1.00
N GLU A 46 6.79 -4.14 1.12
CA GLU A 46 6.39 -5.48 1.52
C GLU A 46 6.94 -6.54 0.55
N HIS A 47 6.83 -6.29 -0.75
CA HIS A 47 7.40 -7.16 -1.78
C HIS A 47 8.93 -7.26 -1.68
N SER A 48 9.62 -6.14 -1.48
CA SER A 48 11.08 -6.11 -1.30
C SER A 48 11.53 -6.92 -0.08
N VAL A 49 10.87 -6.71 1.07
CA VAL A 49 11.15 -7.45 2.31
C VAL A 49 10.86 -8.94 2.14
N ARG A 50 9.75 -9.30 1.48
CA ARG A 50 9.40 -10.70 1.21
C ARG A 50 10.47 -11.38 0.35
N ASN A 51 10.95 -10.69 -0.67
CA ASN A 51 12.00 -11.19 -1.55
C ASN A 51 13.32 -11.44 -0.78
N GLN A 52 13.76 -10.45 0.00
CA GLN A 52 14.96 -10.58 0.83
C GLN A 52 14.85 -11.73 1.84
N LYS A 53 13.71 -11.85 2.52
CA LYS A 53 13.43 -12.96 3.45
C LYS A 53 13.51 -14.32 2.76
N ASN A 54 12.99 -14.42 1.53
CA ASN A 54 13.10 -15.64 0.75
C ASN A 54 14.56 -15.99 0.45
N LEU A 55 15.38 -15.05 0.01
CA LEU A 55 16.80 -15.31 -0.25
C LEU A 55 17.55 -15.76 1.01
N ILE A 56 17.32 -15.09 2.14
CA ILE A 56 17.93 -15.46 3.43
C ILE A 56 17.48 -16.85 3.87
N ARG A 57 16.22 -17.24 3.61
CA ARG A 57 15.72 -18.58 3.92
C ARG A 57 16.48 -19.65 3.15
N HIS A 58 16.81 -19.40 1.88
CA HIS A 58 17.53 -20.36 1.03
C HIS A 58 19.04 -20.46 1.33
N LEU A 59 19.60 -19.59 2.16
CA LEU A 59 20.99 -19.73 2.63
C LEU A 59 21.19 -20.94 3.57
N GLY A 60 20.13 -21.54 4.11
CA GLY A 60 20.22 -22.75 4.94
C GLY A 60 21.08 -22.53 6.19
N SER A 61 22.08 -23.40 6.40
CA SER A 61 23.06 -23.29 7.49
C SER A 61 24.13 -22.22 7.23
N ASN A 62 24.29 -21.74 6.00
CA ASN A 62 25.31 -20.75 5.62
C ASN A 62 24.92 -19.30 5.96
N LYS A 63 24.12 -19.09 7.00
CA LYS A 63 23.69 -17.77 7.49
C LYS A 63 24.83 -17.12 8.29
N SER A 64 25.84 -16.65 7.57
CA SER A 64 26.78 -15.65 8.10
C SER A 64 26.28 -14.25 7.77
N GLU A 65 26.68 -13.26 8.56
CA GLU A 65 26.38 -11.85 8.29
C GLU A 65 26.82 -11.44 6.87
N ARG A 66 28.03 -11.86 6.46
CA ARG A 66 28.57 -11.59 5.13
C ARG A 66 27.72 -12.21 4.02
N ALA A 67 27.21 -13.43 4.23
CA ALA A 67 26.34 -14.09 3.26
C ALA A 67 24.98 -13.38 3.17
N ILE A 68 24.40 -12.99 4.31
CA ILE A 68 23.12 -12.28 4.37
C ILE A 68 23.23 -10.94 3.64
N THR A 69 24.22 -10.11 3.97
CA THR A 69 24.42 -8.79 3.34
C THR A 69 24.65 -8.91 1.84
N ARG A 70 25.43 -9.89 1.39
CA ARG A 70 25.63 -10.14 -0.04
C ARG A 70 24.33 -10.52 -0.74
N SER A 71 23.55 -11.43 -0.15
CA SER A 71 22.29 -11.89 -0.73
C SER A 71 21.22 -10.79 -0.77
N THR A 72 21.13 -9.93 0.25
CA THR A 72 20.15 -8.84 0.27
C THR A 72 20.48 -7.74 -0.74
N ILE A 73 21.77 -7.40 -0.92
CA ILE A 73 22.22 -6.45 -1.95
C ILE A 73 21.91 -7.00 -3.35
N ALA A 74 22.16 -8.29 -3.59
CA ALA A 74 21.90 -8.92 -4.89
C ALA A 74 20.41 -9.15 -5.19
N ALA A 75 19.51 -9.01 -4.20
CA ALA A 75 18.11 -9.41 -4.31
C ALA A 75 17.36 -8.77 -5.49
N GLY A 76 17.58 -7.46 -5.71
CA GLY A 76 16.96 -6.74 -6.81
C GLY A 76 17.43 -7.27 -8.18
N ALA A 77 18.75 -7.42 -8.35
CA ALA A 77 19.34 -7.93 -9.58
C ALA A 77 18.88 -9.36 -9.91
N VAL A 78 18.84 -10.24 -8.91
CA VAL A 78 18.34 -11.62 -9.07
C VAL A 78 16.89 -11.61 -9.55
N THR A 79 16.04 -10.77 -8.97
CA THR A 79 14.62 -10.68 -9.36
C THR A 79 14.46 -10.22 -10.80
N ASN A 80 15.22 -9.19 -11.20
CA ASN A 80 15.19 -8.68 -12.57
C ASN A 80 15.62 -9.74 -13.58
N ILE A 81 16.67 -10.53 -13.26
CA ILE A 81 17.12 -11.62 -14.13
C ILE A 81 16.03 -12.69 -14.27
N ILE A 82 15.40 -13.10 -13.17
CA ILE A 82 14.31 -14.09 -13.21
C ILE A 82 13.14 -13.55 -14.05
N ASP A 83 12.74 -12.29 -13.86
CA ASP A 83 11.64 -11.69 -14.62
C ASP A 83 11.96 -11.60 -16.13
N GLN A 84 13.19 -11.26 -16.50
CA GLN A 84 13.65 -11.26 -17.90
C GLN A 84 13.68 -12.67 -18.52
N VAL A 85 14.12 -13.66 -17.75
CA VAL A 85 14.12 -15.07 -18.19
C VAL A 85 12.69 -15.56 -18.40
N ASP A 86 11.79 -15.28 -17.46
CA ASP A 86 10.38 -15.67 -17.57
C ASP A 86 9.70 -15.00 -18.77
N GLU A 87 10.00 -13.72 -19.02
CA GLU A 87 9.52 -12.98 -20.19
C GLU A 87 10.04 -13.60 -21.50
N SER A 88 11.34 -13.92 -21.56
CA SER A 88 11.98 -14.55 -22.73
C SER A 88 11.39 -15.93 -23.04
N LEU A 89 11.08 -16.70 -22.00
CA LEU A 89 10.50 -18.04 -22.12
C LEU A 89 8.96 -18.03 -22.24
N LYS A 90 8.32 -16.84 -22.21
CA LYS A 90 6.86 -16.66 -22.20
C LYS A 90 6.16 -17.47 -21.11
N LEU A 91 6.83 -17.63 -19.96
CA LEU A 91 6.27 -18.35 -18.82
C LEU A 91 5.20 -17.48 -18.15
N TYR A 92 3.95 -17.95 -18.21
CA TYR A 92 2.86 -17.27 -17.52
C TYR A 92 2.86 -17.66 -16.04
N ARG A 93 3.26 -16.74 -15.16
CA ARG A 93 3.08 -16.93 -13.71
C ARG A 93 1.58 -16.83 -13.39
N PRO A 94 0.95 -17.86 -12.78
CA PRO A 94 -0.42 -17.75 -12.33
C PRO A 94 -0.52 -16.63 -11.28
N ARG A 95 -1.40 -15.66 -11.53
CA ARG A 95 -1.66 -14.58 -10.56
C ARG A 95 -2.29 -15.21 -9.32
N GLY A 96 -1.78 -14.83 -8.14
CA GLY A 96 -2.29 -15.34 -6.87
C GLY A 96 -3.79 -15.09 -6.71
N LYS A 97 -4.51 -16.06 -6.12
CA LYS A 97 -5.91 -15.88 -5.73
C LYS A 97 -5.99 -14.65 -4.80
N HIS A 98 -6.66 -13.59 -5.25
CA HIS A 98 -6.91 -12.42 -4.42
C HIS A 98 -7.59 -12.88 -3.12
N HIS A 99 -7.04 -12.46 -1.98
CA HIS A 99 -7.68 -12.61 -0.68
C HIS A 99 -9.10 -12.03 -0.76
N LYS A 100 -10.04 -12.71 -0.09
CA LYS A 100 -11.48 -12.42 -0.05
C LYS A 100 -11.79 -10.92 -0.08
N SER A 101 -12.83 -10.54 -0.83
CA SER A 101 -13.43 -9.21 -0.79
C SER A 101 -13.62 -8.75 0.65
N LYS A 102 -13.39 -7.45 0.92
CA LYS A 102 -13.62 -6.84 2.24
C LYS A 102 -14.99 -7.29 2.77
N SER A 103 -15.01 -7.74 4.01
CA SER A 103 -16.24 -8.20 4.66
C SER A 103 -17.14 -6.99 4.87
N ILE A 104 -18.42 -7.08 4.51
CA ILE A 104 -19.44 -6.05 4.76
C ILE A 104 -19.43 -5.59 6.23
N LYS A 105 -19.09 -6.51 7.15
CA LYS A 105 -18.95 -6.22 8.58
C LYS A 105 -17.86 -5.20 8.88
N ASP A 106 -16.77 -5.21 8.13
CA ASP A 106 -15.67 -4.27 8.33
C ASP A 106 -16.10 -2.85 7.93
N GLU A 107 -16.90 -2.71 6.86
CA GLU A 107 -17.45 -1.43 6.41
C GLU A 107 -18.45 -0.85 7.43
N GLU A 108 -19.31 -1.70 7.99
CA GLU A 108 -20.26 -1.29 9.05
C GLU A 108 -19.55 -0.82 10.32
N ILE A 109 -18.48 -1.49 10.73
CA ILE A 109 -17.68 -1.09 11.90
C ILE A 109 -17.01 0.26 11.63
N VAL A 110 -16.44 0.46 10.45
CA VAL A 110 -15.83 1.74 10.05
C VAL A 110 -16.88 2.87 10.07
N ALA A 111 -18.07 2.62 9.51
CA ALA A 111 -19.14 3.60 9.49
C ALA A 111 -19.63 3.97 10.91
N LYS A 112 -19.70 2.99 11.82
CA LYS A 112 -20.08 3.22 13.22
C LYS A 112 -19.05 4.07 13.96
N SER A 113 -17.77 3.73 13.87
CA SER A 113 -16.69 4.48 14.53
C SER A 113 -16.58 5.93 14.03
N LEU A 114 -16.78 6.16 12.73
CA LEU A 114 -16.78 7.51 12.14
C LEU A 114 -17.99 8.34 12.60
N ARG A 115 -19.15 7.74 12.85
CA ARG A 115 -20.31 8.44 13.44
C ARG A 115 -20.08 8.85 14.88
N GLU A 116 -19.41 8.02 15.67
CA GLU A 116 -19.13 8.28 17.09
C GLU A 116 -18.13 9.43 17.26
N LEU A 117 -17.06 9.46 16.45
CA LEU A 117 -16.01 10.47 16.55
C LEU A 117 -16.44 11.87 16.04
N ARG A 118 -17.54 11.95 15.26
CA ARG A 118 -18.06 13.18 14.61
C ARG A 118 -16.99 14.14 14.05
N PRO A 119 -15.96 13.68 13.31
CA PRO A 119 -14.95 14.58 12.75
C PRO A 119 -15.50 15.46 11.60
N CYS A 120 -16.67 15.13 11.03
CA CYS A 120 -17.31 15.86 9.92
C CYS A 120 -18.84 15.90 10.06
N LYS A 121 -19.49 16.90 9.43
CA LYS A 121 -20.96 16.88 9.24
C LYS A 121 -21.31 15.89 8.12
N ILE A 122 -22.09 14.88 8.46
CA ILE A 122 -22.57 13.87 7.51
C ILE A 122 -23.84 14.40 6.83
N VAL A 123 -23.83 14.52 5.51
CA VAL A 123 -25.01 14.82 4.69
C VAL A 123 -25.29 13.57 3.83
N TYR A 124 -26.47 12.95 3.99
CA TYR A 124 -26.86 11.69 3.32
C TYR A 124 -26.98 11.86 1.79
N LEU A 125 -26.29 11.02 0.99
CA LEU A 125 -26.70 9.76 0.31
C LEU A 125 -27.75 9.90 -0.80
N ALA A 126 -27.27 10.12 -2.03
CA ALA A 126 -27.92 9.70 -3.26
C ALA A 126 -27.07 8.60 -3.91
N GLY A 127 -27.49 7.33 -3.76
CA GLY A 127 -26.92 6.16 -4.43
C GLY A 127 -25.48 5.80 -4.05
N ASN A 128 -25.30 4.81 -3.15
CA ASN A 128 -24.04 4.08 -2.82
C ASN A 128 -22.72 4.87 -2.67
N VAL A 129 -22.74 6.20 -2.63
CA VAL A 129 -21.56 7.05 -2.50
C VAL A 129 -21.80 8.02 -1.34
N MET A 130 -20.99 7.91 -0.30
CA MET A 130 -20.94 8.90 0.78
C MET A 130 -20.28 10.17 0.26
N VAL A 131 -21.04 11.27 0.18
CA VAL A 131 -20.51 12.60 -0.10
C VAL A 131 -20.41 13.36 1.22
N LEU A 132 -19.19 13.73 1.62
CA LEU A 132 -18.94 14.55 2.79
C LEU A 132 -18.98 16.03 2.39
N GLN A 133 -19.97 16.79 2.85
CA GLN A 133 -20.04 18.24 2.61
C GLN A 133 -19.69 19.01 3.88
N THR A 134 -18.81 20.00 3.75
CA THR A 134 -18.42 20.90 4.84
C THR A 134 -19.53 21.91 5.16
N SER A 135 -19.67 22.23 6.44
CA SER A 135 -20.22 23.52 6.87
C SER A 135 -19.13 24.54 6.68
N LYS A 136 -19.29 25.41 5.67
CA LYS A 136 -18.52 26.65 5.56
C LYS A 136 -18.39 27.32 6.94
N ARG A 137 -17.16 27.55 7.39
CA ARG A 137 -16.72 28.61 8.29
C ARG A 137 -15.41 29.10 7.66
N ALA A 138 -15.47 30.14 6.84
CA ALA A 138 -15.43 31.55 7.24
C ALA A 138 -14.06 31.90 7.85
N LEU A 139 -13.26 32.59 7.02
CA LEU A 139 -11.92 33.15 7.21
C LEU A 139 -10.76 32.14 7.18
#